data_AF-A0A842QZG4-F1
#
_entry.id   AF-A0A842QZG4-F1
#
_cell.length_a   1.000
_cell.length_b   1.000
_cell.length_c   1.000
_cell.angle_alpha   90.00
_cell.angle_beta   90.00
_cell.angle_gamma   90.00
#
_symmetry.space_group_name_H-M   'P 1'
#
loop_
_entity.id
_entity.type
_entity.pdbx_description
1 polymer ?
#
loop_
_entity_poly.entity_id
_entity_poly.type
_entity_poly.pdbx_seq_one_letter_code
_entity_poly.pdbx_strand_id
1 'polypeptide(L)'
;MVSLETETLWNECDLAVVGTVLSVNNTEKGGFYRIVEVEVETYYLRELDEPTVKIRIEGGEFGDMGIWVEDQPEFSVGEHVFVFLSIPEEITGDYGFTVFGLFQGKWSVDGSTVVRGSQSFELPSNEELARIAAERADSNTDVAVDDYRNDWGQTPKEIGIAILMIIIVLLVLFKRVRN
;
A
#
# COMPACT_ATOMS: atom_id res chain seq x y z
N MET A 1 -1.35 9.68 24.06
CA MET A 1 -1.00 9.12 22.74
C MET A 1 -0.11 7.90 22.96
N VAL A 2 -0.41 6.76 22.35
CA VAL A 2 0.32 5.49 22.54
C VAL A 2 1.38 5.37 21.44
N SER A 3 2.64 5.16 21.83
CA SER A 3 3.71 4.91 20.88
C SER A 3 3.58 3.50 20.31
N LEU A 4 3.52 3.37 19.00
CA LEU A 4 3.61 2.10 18.29
C LEU A 4 5.07 1.80 18.00
N GLU A 5 5.47 0.55 18.23
CA GLU A 5 6.79 0.08 17.84
C GLU A 5 6.82 -0.15 16.33
N THR A 6 8.00 0.00 15.72
CA THR A 6 8.17 -0.19 14.27
C THR A 6 7.77 -1.60 13.84
N GLU A 7 8.01 -2.60 14.69
CA GLU A 7 7.60 -3.99 14.45
C GLU A 7 6.08 -4.13 14.36
N THR A 8 5.32 -3.45 15.23
CA THR A 8 3.85 -3.41 15.16
C THR A 8 3.37 -2.81 13.83
N LEU A 9 3.99 -1.72 13.37
CA LEU A 9 3.65 -1.10 12.09
C LEU A 9 3.84 -2.07 10.92
N TRP A 10 4.95 -2.81 10.89
CA TRP A 10 5.24 -3.79 9.84
C TRP A 10 4.32 -5.02 9.86
N ASN A 11 3.93 -5.47 11.05
CA ASN A 11 3.17 -6.69 11.23
C ASN A 11 1.67 -6.48 11.02
N GLU A 12 1.15 -5.29 11.32
CA GLU A 12 -0.29 -5.04 11.33
C GLU A 12 -0.78 -4.18 10.16
N CYS A 13 0.11 -3.50 9.42
CA CYS A 13 -0.31 -2.78 8.22
C CYS A 13 -0.67 -3.73 7.08
N ASP A 14 -1.58 -3.29 6.21
CA ASP A 14 -1.99 -4.04 5.02
C ASP A 14 -0.99 -3.87 3.88
N LEU A 15 -0.33 -2.72 3.83
CA LEU A 15 0.60 -2.34 2.77
C LEU A 15 1.62 -1.34 3.33
N ALA A 16 2.84 -1.37 2.83
CA ALA A 16 3.77 -0.26 3.02
C ALA A 16 4.32 0.20 1.66
N VAL A 17 4.58 1.50 1.52
CA VAL A 17 5.03 2.10 0.25
C VAL A 17 6.18 3.05 0.47
N VAL A 18 7.10 3.07 -0.49
CA VAL A 18 8.06 4.16 -0.68
C VAL A 18 7.70 4.90 -1.94
N GLY A 19 7.72 6.22 -1.89
CA GLY A 19 7.38 7.04 -3.04
C GLY A 19 7.48 8.53 -2.80
N THR A 20 7.11 9.30 -3.81
CA THR A 20 7.14 10.76 -3.80
C THR A 20 5.73 11.33 -3.77
N VAL A 21 5.47 12.27 -2.86
CA VAL A 21 4.18 12.95 -2.75
C VAL A 21 3.97 13.86 -3.96
N LEU A 22 2.98 13.54 -4.79
CA LEU A 22 2.61 14.32 -5.97
C LEU A 22 1.68 15.48 -5.62
N SER A 23 0.68 15.23 -4.78
CA SER A 23 -0.33 16.23 -4.44
C SER A 23 -0.93 16.02 -3.06
N VAL A 24 -1.42 17.11 -2.46
CA VAL A 24 -2.18 17.11 -1.21
C VAL A 24 -3.38 18.05 -1.42
N ASN A 25 -4.58 17.48 -1.53
CA ASN A 25 -5.79 18.23 -1.88
C ASN A 25 -6.90 18.01 -0.86
N ASN A 26 -7.69 19.03 -0.58
CA ASN A 26 -8.95 18.84 0.14
C ASN A 26 -9.97 18.13 -0.76
N THR A 27 -10.87 17.36 -0.16
CA THR A 27 -11.98 16.76 -0.91
C THR A 27 -13.06 17.78 -1.27
N GLU A 28 -13.60 17.66 -2.48
CA GLU A 28 -14.77 18.43 -2.91
C GLU A 28 -16.09 17.65 -2.71
N LYS A 29 -16.03 16.33 -2.47
CA LYS A 29 -17.23 15.46 -2.44
C LYS A 29 -17.88 15.36 -1.05
N GLY A 30 -17.62 16.33 -0.17
CA GLY A 30 -18.14 16.39 1.19
C GLY A 30 -17.31 15.59 2.19
N GLY A 31 -17.20 16.12 3.41
CA GLY A 31 -16.37 15.59 4.50
C GLY A 31 -15.08 16.39 4.71
N PHE A 32 -14.50 16.30 5.90
CA PHE A 32 -13.23 16.94 6.25
C PHE A 32 -12.12 15.91 6.11
N TYR A 33 -11.69 15.68 4.88
CA TYR A 33 -10.52 14.87 4.59
C TYR A 33 -9.68 15.47 3.47
N ARG A 34 -8.38 15.19 3.55
CA ARG A 34 -7.39 15.46 2.52
C ARG A 34 -7.04 14.17 1.80
N ILE A 35 -6.82 14.28 0.49
CA ILE A 35 -6.32 13.20 -0.35
C ILE A 35 -4.88 13.53 -0.70
N VAL A 36 -3.99 12.62 -0.32
CA VAL A 36 -2.58 12.64 -0.69
C VAL A 36 -2.36 11.63 -1.80
N GLU A 37 -1.78 12.07 -2.90
CA GLU A 37 -1.39 11.19 -3.99
C GLU A 37 0.12 10.99 -3.94
N VAL A 38 0.55 9.73 -3.94
CA VAL A 38 1.96 9.34 -3.88
C VAL A 38 2.29 8.53 -5.13
N GLU A 39 3.29 8.95 -5.87
CA GLU A 39 3.92 8.17 -6.93
C GLU A 39 4.75 7.06 -6.28
N VAL A 40 4.41 5.81 -6.55
CA VAL A 40 5.03 4.68 -5.88
C VAL A 40 6.29 4.24 -6.62
N GLU A 41 7.38 4.17 -5.87
CA GLU A 41 8.63 3.59 -6.33
C GLU A 41 8.69 2.10 -5.98
N THR A 42 8.27 1.77 -4.76
CA THR A 42 8.32 0.40 -4.23
C THR A 42 7.11 0.11 -3.36
N TYR A 43 6.47 -1.02 -3.62
CA TYR A 43 5.49 -1.64 -2.72
C TYR A 43 6.17 -2.67 -1.82
N TYR A 44 5.79 -2.67 -0.56
CA TYR A 44 6.17 -3.64 0.44
C TYR A 44 4.94 -4.44 0.86
N LEU A 45 5.15 -5.71 1.27
CA LEU A 45 4.12 -6.65 1.75
C LEU A 45 3.16 -7.19 0.68
N ARG A 46 2.73 -6.36 -0.27
CA ARG A 46 1.86 -6.73 -1.38
C ARG A 46 2.18 -5.90 -2.62
N GLU A 47 2.33 -6.55 -3.77
CA GLU A 47 2.46 -5.84 -5.05
C GLU A 47 1.09 -5.36 -5.56
N LEU A 48 1.04 -4.13 -6.06
CA LEU A 48 -0.09 -3.55 -6.78
C LEU A 48 0.40 -3.07 -8.15
N ASP A 49 -0.42 -3.25 -9.19
CA ASP A 49 -0.12 -2.80 -10.56
C ASP A 49 -0.57 -1.35 -10.79
N GLU A 50 -0.35 -0.50 -9.78
CA GLU A 50 -0.76 0.91 -9.80
C GLU A 50 0.48 1.78 -9.58
N PRO A 51 0.78 2.75 -10.45
CA PRO A 51 1.95 3.62 -10.28
C PRO A 51 1.75 4.68 -9.19
N THR A 52 0.52 4.85 -8.71
CA THR A 52 0.16 5.85 -7.71
C THR A 52 -0.80 5.28 -6.67
N VAL A 53 -0.63 5.70 -5.42
CA VAL A 53 -1.61 5.43 -4.35
C VAL A 53 -2.25 6.72 -3.87
N LYS A 54 -3.54 6.63 -3.56
CA LYS A 54 -4.30 7.70 -2.91
C LYS A 54 -4.49 7.36 -1.44
N ILE A 55 -4.05 8.27 -0.59
CA ILE A 55 -4.09 8.16 0.87
C ILE A 55 -5.08 9.18 1.41
N ARG A 56 -6.07 8.73 2.16
CA ARG A 56 -7.05 9.57 2.84
C ARG A 56 -6.54 9.91 4.25
N ILE A 57 -6.57 11.20 4.58
CA ILE A 57 -6.19 11.75 5.89
C ILE A 57 -7.35 12.58 6.41
N GLU A 58 -7.67 12.46 7.69
CA GLU A 58 -8.74 13.26 8.28
C GLU A 58 -8.33 14.73 8.47
N GLY A 59 -9.33 15.60 8.54
CA GLY A 59 -9.17 17.05 8.60
C GLY A 59 -9.05 17.71 7.24
N GLY A 60 -8.75 19.00 7.24
CA GLY A 60 -8.71 19.84 6.04
C GLY A 60 -9.87 20.83 5.99
N GLU A 61 -10.11 21.36 4.81
CA GLU A 61 -11.05 22.47 4.59
C GLU A 61 -12.14 22.09 3.60
N PHE A 62 -13.36 22.53 3.88
CA PHE A 62 -14.52 22.38 3.02
C PHE A 62 -15.28 23.70 2.96
N GLY A 63 -15.14 24.44 1.84
CA GLY A 63 -15.60 25.82 1.72
C GLY A 63 -14.86 26.72 2.72
N ASP A 64 -15.61 27.48 3.52
CA ASP A 64 -15.06 28.36 4.56
C ASP A 64 -14.88 27.68 5.93
N MET A 65 -15.15 26.37 6.01
CA MET A 65 -15.02 25.59 7.25
C MET A 65 -13.76 24.75 7.22
N GLY A 66 -12.99 24.76 8.31
CA GLY A 66 -11.82 23.90 8.49
C GLY A 66 -11.95 23.04 9.74
N ILE A 67 -11.51 21.80 9.67
CA ILE A 67 -11.33 20.93 10.84
C ILE A 67 -9.87 20.51 10.91
N TRP A 68 -9.28 20.76 12.07
CA TRP A 68 -8.02 20.16 12.47
C TRP A 68 -8.31 18.88 13.24
N VAL A 69 -7.71 17.77 12.80
CA VAL A 69 -7.77 16.50 13.51
C VAL A 69 -6.38 16.21 14.07
N GLU A 70 -6.31 15.99 15.38
CA GLU A 70 -5.05 15.70 16.06
C GLU A 70 -4.46 14.37 15.58
N ASP A 71 -3.15 14.23 15.75
CA ASP A 71 -2.37 13.03 15.44
C ASP A 71 -2.39 12.60 13.96
N GLN A 72 -2.96 13.39 13.05
CA GLN A 72 -2.91 13.09 11.61
C GLN A 72 -1.50 13.33 11.04
N PRO A 73 -1.03 12.48 10.12
CA PRO A 73 0.22 12.72 9.41
C PRO A 73 0.13 13.96 8.52
N GLU A 74 1.23 14.70 8.45
CA GLU A 74 1.40 15.82 7.52
C GLU A 74 2.27 15.41 6.35
N PHE A 75 1.87 15.81 5.15
CA PHE A 75 2.58 15.53 3.90
C PHE A 75 2.90 16.84 3.18
N SER A 76 4.05 16.89 2.53
CA SER A 76 4.44 18.00 1.66
C SER A 76 4.63 17.53 0.23
N VAL A 77 4.18 18.32 -0.75
CA VAL A 77 4.41 18.01 -2.17
C VAL A 77 5.91 17.96 -2.46
N GLY A 78 6.34 16.91 -3.17
CA GLY A 78 7.75 16.60 -3.45
C GLY A 78 8.49 15.91 -2.32
N GLU A 79 7.83 15.62 -1.19
CA GLU A 79 8.43 14.84 -0.10
C GLU A 79 8.59 13.37 -0.51
N HIS A 80 9.77 12.81 -0.26
CA HIS A 80 10.03 11.38 -0.38
C HIS A 80 9.67 10.70 0.94
N VAL A 81 8.73 9.76 0.89
CA VAL A 81 8.08 9.20 2.08
C VAL A 81 8.08 7.68 2.08
N PHE A 82 8.18 7.13 3.28
CA PHE A 82 7.82 5.76 3.59
C PHE A 82 6.52 5.79 4.40
N VAL A 83 5.50 5.06 3.96
CA VAL A 83 4.17 5.10 4.57
C VAL A 83 3.63 3.70 4.81
N PHE A 84 3.23 3.43 6.05
CA PHE A 84 2.42 2.28 6.43
C PHE A 84 0.94 2.58 6.17
N LEU A 85 0.27 1.70 5.44
CA LEU A 85 -1.08 1.89 4.93
C LEU A 85 -2.01 0.80 5.42
N SER A 86 -3.28 1.18 5.64
CA SER A 86 -4.37 0.26 5.92
C SER A 86 -5.49 0.39 4.89
N ILE A 87 -6.15 -0.72 4.61
CA ILE A 87 -7.35 -0.79 3.79
C ILE A 87 -8.53 -0.49 4.72
N PRO A 88 -9.29 0.59 4.49
CA PRO A 88 -10.43 0.91 5.36
C PRO A 88 -11.51 -0.18 5.28
N GLU A 89 -12.06 -0.56 6.44
CA GLU A 89 -13.15 -1.55 6.53
C GLU A 89 -14.41 -1.12 5.76
N GLU A 90 -14.69 0.18 5.75
CA GLU A 90 -15.76 0.77 4.96
C GLU A 90 -15.20 1.53 3.75
N ILE A 91 -15.31 0.93 2.56
CA ILE A 91 -15.04 1.60 1.28
C ILE A 91 -16.18 2.59 1.02
N THR A 92 -16.07 3.77 1.60
CA THR A 92 -17.01 4.87 1.37
C THR A 92 -16.50 5.72 0.22
N GLY A 93 -16.94 5.44 -1.01
CA GLY A 93 -16.62 6.22 -2.22
C GLY A 93 -15.35 5.78 -2.97
N ASP A 94 -14.78 6.67 -3.82
CA ASP A 94 -13.58 6.42 -4.65
C ASP A 94 -12.26 6.42 -3.83
N TYR A 95 -12.33 6.26 -2.51
CA TYR A 95 -11.26 6.71 -1.60
C TYR A 95 -10.39 5.55 -1.11
N GLY A 96 -9.08 5.74 -1.32
CA GLY A 96 -8.02 4.74 -1.13
C GLY A 96 -7.59 4.53 0.33
N PHE A 97 -6.33 4.14 0.48
CA PHE A 97 -5.72 3.72 1.74
C PHE A 97 -5.78 4.80 2.82
N THR A 98 -5.70 4.41 4.09
CA THR A 98 -5.43 5.32 5.22
C THR A 98 -4.04 5.06 5.78
N VAL A 99 -3.48 6.01 6.53
CA VAL A 99 -2.18 5.80 7.19
C VAL A 99 -2.38 4.94 8.45
N PHE A 100 -1.73 3.78 8.49
CA PHE A 100 -1.76 2.90 9.66
C PHE A 100 -0.90 3.48 10.79
N GLY A 101 -1.45 3.58 11.99
CA GLY A 101 -0.75 4.18 13.13
C GLY A 101 -0.74 5.72 13.15
N LEU A 102 -1.60 6.37 12.35
CA LEU A 102 -1.75 7.83 12.29
C LEU A 102 -0.41 8.52 11.93
N PHE A 103 0.01 9.59 12.59
CA PHE A 103 1.29 10.23 12.27
C PHE A 103 2.50 9.30 12.38
N GLN A 104 2.40 8.22 13.17
CA GLN A 104 3.48 7.23 13.31
C GLN A 104 3.62 6.37 12.04
N GLY A 105 2.59 6.28 11.21
CA GLY A 105 2.67 5.53 9.96
C GLY A 105 3.46 6.23 8.87
N LYS A 106 3.78 7.53 9.01
CA LYS A 106 4.52 8.30 8.01
C LYS A 106 5.94 8.59 8.46
N TRP A 107 6.88 8.36 7.56
CA TRP A 107 8.29 8.65 7.76
C TRP A 107 8.82 9.36 6.50
N SER A 108 9.82 10.23 6.67
CA SER A 108 10.51 10.83 5.54
C SER A 108 11.69 9.93 5.14
N VAL A 109 12.05 9.94 3.87
CA VAL A 109 13.17 9.15 3.35
C VAL A 109 14.29 10.11 2.94
N ASP A 110 15.50 9.83 3.43
CA ASP A 110 16.73 10.54 3.09
C ASP A 110 17.76 9.52 2.57
N GLY A 111 17.86 9.42 1.24
CA GLY A 111 18.66 8.38 0.60
C GLY A 111 18.09 6.98 0.83
N SER A 112 18.84 6.11 1.50
CA SER A 112 18.38 4.77 1.90
C SER A 112 17.81 4.72 3.31
N THR A 113 17.91 5.82 4.06
CA THR A 113 17.52 5.87 5.47
C THR A 113 16.12 6.45 5.60
N VAL A 114 15.25 5.74 6.30
CA VAL A 114 13.92 6.19 6.69
C VAL A 114 14.02 6.86 8.06
N VAL A 115 13.52 8.08 8.20
CA VAL A 115 13.66 8.91 9.41
C VAL A 115 12.33 9.44 9.93
N ARG A 116 12.17 9.42 11.26
CA ARG A 116 11.04 10.03 11.98
C ARG A 116 11.50 10.50 13.35
N GLY A 117 11.66 11.81 13.53
CA GLY A 117 12.16 12.37 14.77
C GLY A 117 13.56 11.84 15.11
N SER A 118 13.71 11.17 16.25
CA SER A 118 14.97 10.53 16.67
C SER A 118 15.11 9.06 16.23
N GLN A 119 14.13 8.51 15.53
CA GLN A 119 14.13 7.13 15.07
C GLN A 119 14.51 7.06 13.59
N SER A 120 15.27 6.03 13.24
CA SER A 120 15.62 5.74 11.85
C SER A 120 15.82 4.25 11.62
N PHE A 121 15.60 3.81 10.39
CA PHE A 121 15.94 2.47 9.91
C PHE A 121 16.33 2.52 8.44
N GLU A 122 17.09 1.52 7.97
CA GLU A 122 17.43 1.41 6.55
C GLU A 122 16.30 0.73 5.78
N LEU A 123 16.01 1.23 4.57
CA LEU A 123 15.09 0.55 3.67
C LEU A 123 15.60 -0.88 3.39
N PRO A 124 14.71 -1.89 3.44
CA PRO A 124 15.06 -3.24 3.03
C PRO A 124 15.57 -3.22 1.59
N SER A 125 16.70 -3.88 1.36
CA SER A 125 17.24 -4.09 0.02
C SER A 125 16.28 -4.93 -0.83
N ASN A 126 16.41 -4.86 -2.15
CA ASN A 126 15.61 -5.68 -3.07
C ASN A 126 15.74 -7.19 -2.79
N GLU A 127 16.89 -7.65 -2.29
CA GLU A 127 17.10 -9.05 -1.89
C GLU A 127 16.32 -9.41 -0.63
N GLU A 128 16.29 -8.51 0.37
CA GLU A 128 15.51 -8.70 1.59
C GLU A 128 14.01 -8.65 1.29
N LEU A 129 13.59 -7.75 0.41
CA LEU A 129 12.22 -7.68 -0.09
C LEU A 129 11.76 -8.99 -0.73
N ALA A 130 12.60 -9.55 -1.61
CA ALA A 130 12.32 -10.83 -2.25
C ALA A 130 12.20 -11.97 -1.22
N ARG A 131 13.02 -11.96 -0.15
CA ARG A 131 12.93 -12.95 0.93
C ARG A 131 11.65 -12.82 1.74
N ILE A 132 11.28 -11.60 2.15
CA ILE A 132 10.05 -11.34 2.92
C ILE A 132 8.82 -11.73 2.10
N ALA A 133 8.79 -11.40 0.82
CA ALA A 133 7.71 -11.78 -0.09
C ALA A 133 7.59 -13.31 -0.24
N ALA A 134 8.72 -14.01 -0.39
CA ALA A 134 8.75 -15.47 -0.46
C ALA A 134 8.28 -16.14 0.84
N GLU A 135 8.73 -15.64 2.00
CA GLU A 135 8.32 -16.15 3.31
C GLU A 135 6.82 -15.99 3.55
N ARG A 136 6.24 -14.85 3.15
CA ARG A 136 4.79 -14.61 3.24
C ARG A 136 3.97 -15.42 2.24
N ALA A 137 4.53 -15.75 1.07
CA ALA A 137 3.86 -16.65 0.12
C ALA A 137 3.74 -18.08 0.69
N ASP A 138 4.77 -18.57 1.38
CA ASP A 138 4.80 -19.91 1.99
C ASP A 138 3.92 -20.01 3.25
N SER A 139 3.78 -18.93 4.02
CA SER A 139 2.89 -18.91 5.20
C SER A 139 1.40 -18.81 4.84
N ASN A 140 1.08 -18.35 3.63
CA ASN A 140 -0.30 -18.25 3.13
C ASN A 140 -0.82 -19.57 2.49
N THR A 141 -0.01 -20.64 2.47
CA THR A 141 -0.42 -21.97 1.97
C THR A 141 -1.18 -22.82 3.00
N ASP A 142 -1.32 -22.38 4.26
CA ASP A 142 -2.01 -23.12 5.32
C ASP A 142 -3.31 -22.47 5.83
N VAL A 143 -3.73 -21.32 5.27
CA VAL A 143 -5.12 -20.87 5.45
C VAL A 143 -5.97 -21.60 4.43
N ALA A 144 -6.39 -22.80 4.81
CA ALA A 144 -7.52 -23.47 4.20
C ALA A 144 -8.66 -22.46 4.06
N VAL A 145 -9.02 -22.19 2.80
CA VAL A 145 -10.22 -21.47 2.40
C VAL A 145 -11.41 -22.27 2.90
N ASP A 146 -11.82 -22.03 4.14
CA ASP A 146 -13.11 -22.50 4.65
C ASP A 146 -14.15 -21.41 4.37
N ASP A 147 -15.00 -21.75 3.41
CA ASP A 147 -16.36 -21.27 3.22
C ASP A 147 -16.60 -19.76 3.00
N TYR A 148 -16.24 -19.28 1.79
CA TYR A 148 -17.12 -18.33 1.09
C TYR A 148 -17.79 -19.05 -0.09
N ARG A 149 -18.82 -19.83 0.22
CA ARG A 149 -19.89 -20.22 -0.71
C ARG A 149 -20.60 -18.97 -1.22
N ASN A 150 -20.13 -18.44 -2.35
CA ASN A 150 -20.92 -17.52 -3.16
C ASN A 150 -21.74 -18.32 -4.18
N ASP A 151 -23.05 -18.13 -4.12
CA ASP A 151 -24.15 -18.76 -4.87
C ASP A 151 -24.21 -18.34 -6.36
N TRP A 152 -23.08 -18.31 -7.05
CA TRP A 152 -23.05 -18.15 -8.52
C TRP A 152 -21.99 -19.09 -9.10
N GLY A 153 -22.46 -20.22 -9.63
CA GLY A 153 -21.65 -21.38 -10.01
C GLY A 153 -20.72 -21.19 -11.20
N GLN A 154 -19.54 -20.60 -10.98
CA GLN A 154 -18.33 -20.83 -11.77
C GLN A 154 -17.10 -20.85 -10.84
N THR A 155 -16.29 -21.90 -10.92
CA THR A 155 -15.15 -22.10 -10.01
C THR A 155 -13.87 -21.42 -10.53
N PRO A 156 -13.05 -20.80 -9.66
CA PRO A 156 -11.85 -20.05 -10.05
C PRO A 156 -10.65 -20.91 -10.49
N LYS A 157 -10.80 -22.25 -10.55
CA LYS A 157 -9.70 -23.16 -10.93
C LYS A 157 -9.36 -23.12 -12.43
N GLU A 158 -10.26 -22.63 -13.27
CA GLU A 158 -10.03 -22.59 -14.72
C GLU A 158 -9.24 -21.35 -15.17
N ILE A 159 -9.32 -20.24 -14.43
CA ILE A 159 -8.67 -18.96 -14.80
C ILE A 159 -7.16 -19.03 -14.53
N GLY A 160 -6.75 -19.58 -13.39
CA GLY A 160 -5.33 -19.69 -13.02
C GLY A 160 -4.54 -20.61 -13.96
N ILE A 161 -5.14 -21.73 -14.39
CA ILE A 161 -4.51 -22.65 -15.35
C ILE A 161 -4.47 -22.04 -16.76
N ALA A 162 -5.50 -21.29 -17.16
CA ALA A 162 -5.53 -20.62 -18.45
C ALA A 162 -4.44 -19.54 -18.58
N ILE A 163 -4.21 -18.73 -17.54
CA ILE A 163 -3.17 -17.69 -17.53
C ILE A 163 -1.78 -18.33 -17.54
N LEU A 164 -1.56 -19.40 -16.75
CA LEU A 164 -0.29 -20.14 -16.74
C LEU A 164 0.01 -20.79 -18.10
N MET A 165 -1.01 -21.33 -18.79
CA MET A 165 -0.87 -21.91 -20.13
C MET A 165 -0.51 -20.84 -21.18
N ILE A 166 -1.10 -19.65 -21.10
CA ILE A 166 -0.82 -18.54 -22.03
C ILE A 166 0.63 -18.04 -21.88
N ILE A 167 1.13 -17.92 -20.65
CA ILE A 167 2.51 -17.50 -20.36
C ILE A 167 3.53 -18.53 -20.89
N ILE A 168 3.27 -19.83 -20.70
CA ILE A 168 4.14 -20.89 -21.20
C ILE A 168 4.17 -20.93 -22.73
N VAL A 169 3.02 -20.76 -23.40
CA VAL A 169 2.95 -20.73 -24.87
C VAL A 169 3.67 -19.50 -25.45
N LEU A 170 3.56 -18.33 -24.82
CA LEU A 170 4.29 -17.12 -25.21
C LEU A 170 5.81 -17.28 -25.06
N LEU A 171 6.28 -17.91 -23.99
CA LEU A 171 7.70 -18.19 -23.77
C LEU A 171 8.29 -19.18 -24.79
N VAL A 172 7.51 -20.20 -25.19
CA VAL A 172 7.95 -21.17 -26.22
C VAL A 172 7.99 -20.53 -27.61
N LEU A 173 7.03 -19.66 -27.94
CA LEU A 173 7.02 -18.92 -29.22
C LEU A 173 8.17 -17.92 -29.31
N PHE A 174 8.48 -17.17 -28.24
CA PHE A 174 9.60 -16.23 -28.22
C PHE A 174 10.96 -16.92 -28.37
N LYS A 175 11.12 -18.13 -27.83
CA LYS A 175 12.36 -18.89 -27.95
C LYS A 175 12.59 -19.45 -29.36
N ARG A 176 11.52 -19.61 -30.17
CA ARG A 176 11.60 -20.15 -31.54
C ARG A 176 11.85 -19.08 -32.61
N VAL A 177 11.55 -17.81 -32.34
CA VAL A 177 11.81 -16.68 -33.26
C VAL A 177 13.26 -16.19 -33.21
N ARG A 178 14.01 -16.59 -32.17
CA ARG A 178 15.38 -16.10 -31.90
C ARG A 178 16.50 -17.06 -32.27
N ASN A 179 16.20 -18.16 -32.98
CA ASN A 179 17.16 -19.13 -33.54
C ASN A 179 16.98 -19.29 -35.04
#